data_AF-A0A5S9M179-F1
#
_entry.id   AF-A0A5S9M179-F1
#
_cell.length_a   1.000
_cell.length_b   1.000
_cell.length_c   1.000
_cell.angle_alpha   90.00
_cell.angle_beta   90.00
_cell.angle_gamma   90.00
#
_symmetry.space_group_name_H-M   'P 1'
#
loop_
_entity.id
_entity.type
_entity.pdbx_description
1 polymer ?
#
loop_
_entity_poly.entity_id
_entity_poly.type
_entity_poly.pdbx_seq_one_letter_code
_entity_poly.pdbx_strand_id
1 'polypeptide(L)' 'MTSITDDQLDFIKTYAVGVGPNFRALTPENVQQVRSHGLLLHPYTVNSEADMIRLLQYGVTGLFTNYPDVFNRVKKLHSK' A
#
# COMPACT_ATOMS: atom_id res chain seq x y z
N MET A 1 12.88 -10.84 -2.81
CA MET A 1 11.43 -10.91 -2.53
C MET A 1 10.75 -11.21 -3.84
N THR A 2 10.10 -12.36 -3.95
CA THR A 2 9.38 -12.78 -5.15
C THR A 2 8.23 -11.81 -5.40
N SER A 3 8.23 -11.13 -6.54
CA SER A 3 7.07 -10.35 -7.00
C SER A 3 5.84 -11.26 -7.03
N ILE A 4 4.73 -10.77 -6.50
CA ILE A 4 3.43 -11.42 -6.65
C ILE A 4 3.06 -11.42 -8.13
N THR A 5 2.65 -12.57 -8.67
CA THR A 5 2.28 -12.66 -10.08
C THR A 5 0.83 -12.23 -10.30
N ASP A 6 0.47 -11.91 -11.54
CA ASP A 6 -0.91 -11.54 -11.88
C ASP A 6 -1.90 -12.67 -11.56
N ASP A 7 -1.56 -13.93 -11.85
CA ASP A 7 -2.41 -15.08 -11.51
C ASP A 7 -2.66 -15.19 -9.99
N GLN A 8 -1.66 -14.83 -9.17
CA GLN A 8 -1.82 -14.81 -7.72
C GLN A 8 -2.74 -13.68 -7.27
N LEU A 9 -2.65 -12.50 -7.90
CA LEU A 9 -3.53 -11.37 -7.62
C LEU A 9 -4.98 -11.67 -8.01
N ASP A 10 -5.19 -12.27 -9.18
CA ASP A 10 -6.50 -12.70 -9.65
C ASP A 10 -7.12 -13.73 -8.71
N PHE A 11 -6.32 -14.73 -8.28
CA PHE A 11 -6.78 -15.70 -7.30
C PHE A 11 -7.13 -15.05 -5.95
N ILE A 12 -6.29 -14.15 -5.43
CA ILE A 12 -6.54 -13.44 -4.16
C ILE A 12 -7.83 -12.63 -4.23
N LYS A 13 -8.07 -11.95 -5.36
CA LYS A 13 -9.26 -11.12 -5.59
C LYS A 13 -10.57 -11.90 -5.50
N THR A 14 -10.55 -13.22 -5.71
CA THR A 14 -11.75 -14.06 -5.58
C THR A 14 -12.31 -14.09 -4.16
N TYR A 15 -11.47 -13.86 -3.15
CA TYR A 15 -11.86 -13.95 -1.73
C TYR A 15 -11.49 -12.74 -0.89
N ALA A 16 -10.60 -11.86 -1.37
CA ALA A 16 -10.13 -10.68 -0.63
C ALA A 16 -10.31 -9.39 -1.44
N VAL A 17 -10.66 -8.31 -0.73
CA VAL A 17 -10.80 -6.96 -1.31
C VAL A 17 -9.48 -6.20 -1.39
N GLY A 18 -8.42 -6.71 -0.76
CA GLY A 18 -7.12 -6.05 -0.70
C GLY A 18 -6.03 -6.90 -0.06
N VAL A 19 -4.80 -6.40 -0.16
CA VAL A 19 -3.60 -7.03 0.38
C VAL A 19 -2.85 -6.07 1.30
N GLY A 20 -2.19 -6.62 2.32
CA GLY A 20 -1.37 -5.85 3.25
C GLY A 20 0.02 -6.44 3.38
N PRO A 21 0.96 -6.12 2.47
CA PRO A 21 2.32 -6.64 2.51
C PRO A 21 3.23 -5.82 3.45
N ASN A 22 4.45 -6.30 3.66
CA ASN A 22 5.50 -5.50 4.31
C ASN A 22 5.85 -4.28 3.43
N PHE A 23 5.81 -3.08 4.00
CA PHE A 23 6.04 -1.84 3.25
C PHE A 23 7.43 -1.73 2.60
N ARG A 24 8.43 -2.45 3.12
CA ARG A 24 9.79 -2.48 2.57
C ARG A 24 9.89 -3.24 1.25
N ALA A 25 8.90 -4.09 0.95
CA ALA A 25 8.83 -4.85 -0.29
C ALA A 25 8.19 -4.04 -1.43
N LEU A 26 7.57 -2.89 -1.12
CA LEU A 26 6.81 -2.12 -2.11
C LEU A 26 7.71 -1.25 -2.97
N THR A 27 7.48 -1.35 -4.28
CA THR A 27 8.04 -0.50 -5.32
C THR A 27 6.89 0.16 -6.10
N PRO A 28 7.11 1.26 -6.84
CA PRO A 28 6.06 1.85 -7.65
C PRO A 28 5.40 0.84 -8.61
N GLU A 29 6.20 -0.06 -9.20
CA GLU A 29 5.75 -1.02 -10.21
C GLU A 29 4.81 -2.07 -9.60
N ASN A 30 5.17 -2.66 -8.46
CA ASN A 30 4.33 -3.68 -7.83
C ASN A 30 3.09 -3.07 -7.17
N VAL A 31 3.16 -1.83 -6.69
CA VAL A 31 1.98 -1.11 -6.21
C VAL A 31 1.01 -0.92 -7.36
N GLN A 32 1.46 -0.44 -8.52
CA GLN A 32 0.60 -0.26 -9.68
C GLN A 32 0.02 -1.59 -10.18
N GLN A 33 0.79 -2.68 -10.15
CA GLN A 33 0.30 -4.03 -10.47
C GLN A 33 -0.85 -4.43 -9.53
N VAL A 34 -0.70 -4.30 -8.21
CA VAL A 34 -1.79 -4.62 -7.27
C VAL A 34 -3.02 -3.73 -7.50
N ARG A 35 -2.80 -2.44 -7.77
CA ARG A 35 -3.86 -1.45 -7.98
C ARG A 35 -4.63 -1.68 -9.29
N SER A 36 -3.97 -2.10 -10.37
CA SER A 36 -4.62 -2.41 -11.66
C SER A 36 -5.58 -3.60 -11.57
N HIS A 37 -5.31 -4.54 -10.66
CA HIS A 37 -6.21 -5.64 -10.32
C HIS A 37 -7.42 -5.20 -9.47
N GLY A 38 -7.51 -3.92 -9.07
CA GLY A 38 -8.63 -3.38 -8.31
C GLY A 38 -8.61 -3.70 -6.82
N LEU A 39 -7.48 -4.20 -6.31
CA LEU A 39 -7.30 -4.50 -4.90
C LEU A 39 -6.94 -3.23 -4.10
N LEU A 40 -7.41 -3.16 -2.85
CA LEU A 40 -6.88 -2.24 -1.86
C LEU A 40 -5.47 -2.68 -1.44
N LEU A 41 -4.61 -1.74 -1.10
CA LEU A 41 -3.23 -2.00 -0.71
C LEU A 41 -2.88 -1.24 0.57
N HIS A 42 -2.79 -1.97 1.69
CA HIS A 42 -2.54 -1.42 3.04
C HIS A 42 -1.29 -2.05 3.66
N PRO A 43 -0.08 -1.57 3.37
CA PRO A 43 1.13 -2.16 3.93
C PRO A 43 1.28 -1.95 5.43
N TYR A 44 2.01 -2.86 6.09
CA TYR A 44 2.34 -2.80 7.51
C TYR A 44 3.85 -2.84 7.77
N THR A 45 4.37 -2.36 8.91
CA THR A 45 3.83 -1.30 9.79
C THR A 45 4.68 -0.07 9.54
N VAL A 46 4.07 1.03 9.10
CA VAL A 46 4.76 2.23 8.62
C VAL A 46 4.69 3.30 9.69
N ASN A 47 5.84 3.61 10.28
CA ASN A 47 5.91 4.54 11.42
C ASN A 47 6.69 5.83 11.11
N SER A 48 7.33 5.94 9.95
CA SER A 48 8.06 7.14 9.55
C SER A 48 7.22 7.99 8.60
N GLU A 49 7.21 9.31 8.80
CA GLU A 49 6.50 10.25 7.92
C GLU A 49 7.03 10.20 6.48
N ALA A 50 8.36 10.03 6.31
CA ALA A 50 8.98 9.90 5.00
C ALA A 50 8.46 8.67 4.23
N ASP A 51 8.33 7.51 4.90
CA ASP A 51 7.77 6.31 4.26
C ASP A 51 6.29 6.45 3.98
N MET A 52 5.52 7.11 4.85
CA MET A 52 4.10 7.40 4.60
C MET A 52 3.94 8.22 3.31
N ILE A 53 4.71 9.29 3.15
CA ILE A 53 4.69 10.14 1.96
C ILE A 53 5.06 9.32 0.72
N ARG A 54 6.16 8.57 0.78
CA ARG A 54 6.64 7.73 -0.32
C ARG A 54 5.60 6.70 -0.77
N LEU A 55 4.97 6.00 0.17
CA LEU A 55 3.97 4.97 -0.15
C LEU A 55 2.67 5.58 -0.70
N LEU A 56 2.24 6.73 -0.17
CA LEU A 56 1.11 7.48 -0.75
C LEU A 56 1.40 7.89 -2.19
N GLN A 57 2.62 8.38 -2.47
CA GLN A 57 3.05 8.68 -3.84
C GLN A 57 3.05 7.46 -4.77
N TYR A 58 3.36 6.26 -4.25
CA TYR A 58 3.29 5.04 -5.04
C TYR A 58 1.84 4.65 -5.38
N GLY A 59 0.87 5.08 -4.58
CA GLY A 59 -0.56 4.83 -4.80
C GLY A 59 -1.17 3.79 -3.86
N VAL A 60 -0.59 3.55 -2.68
CA VAL A 60 -1.24 2.72 -1.65
C VAL A 60 -2.56 3.38 -1.19
N THR A 61 -3.54 2.56 -0.80
CA THR A 61 -4.87 3.06 -0.41
C THR A 61 -5.01 3.38 1.08
N GLY A 62 -3.97 3.10 1.85
CA GLY A 62 -3.90 3.22 3.31
C GLY A 62 -2.64 2.52 3.82
N LEU A 63 -2.44 2.46 5.13
CA LEU A 63 -1.32 1.73 5.75
C LEU A 63 -1.65 1.43 7.21
N PHE A 64 -0.95 0.46 7.79
CA PHE A 64 -0.96 0.21 9.22
C PHE A 64 0.16 1.01 9.89
N THR A 65 -0.16 1.72 10.97
CA THR A 65 0.79 2.56 11.70
C THR A 65 0.49 2.55 13.19
N ASN A 66 1.53 2.74 14.01
CA ASN A 66 1.40 3.01 15.44
C ASN A 66 1.13 4.50 15.73
N TYR A 67 1.24 5.37 14.71
CA TYR A 67 1.11 6.82 14.82
C TYR A 67 0.01 7.33 13.87
N PRO A 68 -1.28 7.06 14.19
CA PRO A 68 -2.40 7.42 13.32
C PRO A 68 -2.58 8.94 13.17
N ASP A 69 -2.18 9.72 14.17
CA ASP A 69 -2.16 11.17 14.16
C ASP A 69 -1.19 11.73 13.10
N VAL A 70 0.01 11.16 13.01
CA VAL A 70 1.01 11.52 11.99
C VAL A 70 0.48 11.18 10.60
N PHE A 71 -0.04 9.96 10.40
CA PHE A 71 -0.57 9.56 9.09
C PHE A 71 -1.77 10.44 8.65
N ASN A 72 -2.66 10.80 9.57
CA ASN A 72 -3.76 11.72 9.27
C ASN A 72 -3.28 13.10 8.83
N ARG A 73 -2.21 13.63 9.42
CA ARG A 73 -1.59 14.89 8.97
C ARG A 73 -1.02 14.76 7.57
N VAL A 74 -0.22 13.72 7.33
CA VAL A 74 0.41 13.45 6.03
C VAL A 74 -0.63 13.29 4.93
N LYS A 75 -1.68 12.50 5.16
CA LYS A 75 -2.77 12.29 4.19
C LYS A 75 -3.45 13.61 3.79
N LYS A 76 -3.72 14.51 4.75
CA LYS A 76 -4.31 15.83 4.46
C LYS A 76 -3.41 16.72 3.63
N LEU A 77 -2.09 16.63 3.83
CA LEU A 77 -1.11 17.38 3.03
C LEU A 77 -0.98 16.82 1.62
N HIS A 78 -1.09 15.50 1.46
CA HIS A 78 -1.00 14.83 0.16
C HIS A 78 -2.25 14.99 -0.71
N SER A 79 -3.44 15.15 -0.12
CA SER A 79 -4.70 15.36 -0.85
C SER A 79 -4.99 16.81 -1.25
N LYS A 80 -4.06 17.74 -0.98
CA LYS A 80 -4.11 19.13 -1.46
C LYS A 80 -3.29 19.26 -2.72
#